data_AF-A0A6J4TM11-F1
#
_entry.id   AF-A0A6J4TM11-F1
#
_cell.length_a   1.000
_cell.length_b   1.000
_cell.length_c   1.000
_cell.angle_alpha   90.00
_cell.angle_beta   90.00
_cell.angle_gamma   90.00
#
_symmetry.space_group_name_H-M   'P 1'
#
loop_
_entity.id
_entity.type
_entity.pdbx_description
1 polymer ?
#
loop_
_entity_poly.entity_id
_entity_poly.type
_entity_poly.pdbx_seq_one_letter_code
_entity_poly.pdbx_strand_id
1 'polypeptide(L)'
;MQTTARVATGGTVLKPLPLSYILPLRWTDDAELDDLTAYLGGLAPLVDEVIVVDGSPEPLFATHRDAWSRHVTHVAPDPRLDFVMGKVNGVDTGVRMARNEGVIIADDDVRYGRPELAQMVEALERSHLVRPHNVFAPRPWHARWDTGRILLNRAVNGDYPGTLGVRASCYRAIDGYDGDVMFENLELIRSVEAAGGVVTTAFDILVERRPPTTSHFLGQRVRQAYDDFTLPPRMALFLSVAPAVALAAVKRRPQLIVAGAAAAVAVAERGRRRAGAARAFERFAALAAPLWVSERAVTAWLAVGQRLFRGGTTYGETTIARSATPPRELRARLAGLAPPLTPLQATDPVKADREAVAA
;
A
#
# COMPACT_ATOMS: atom_id res chain seq x y z
N MET A 1 39.66 43.27 24.21
CA MET A 1 38.42 42.49 24.45
C MET A 1 37.62 42.43 23.16
N GLN A 2 37.75 41.34 22.41
CA GLN A 2 36.80 40.97 21.36
C GLN A 2 36.38 39.54 21.66
N THR A 3 35.16 39.40 22.16
CA THR A 3 34.56 38.14 22.55
C THR A 3 33.98 37.49 21.31
N THR A 4 34.68 36.51 20.75
CA THR A 4 34.16 35.63 19.71
C THR A 4 33.14 34.67 20.32
N ALA A 5 31.86 34.89 20.05
CA ALA A 5 30.80 33.93 20.36
C ALA A 5 30.90 32.73 19.39
N ARG A 6 31.32 31.58 19.93
CA ARG A 6 31.16 30.28 19.27
C ARG A 6 29.67 29.95 19.21
N VAL A 7 29.10 29.92 18.02
CA VAL A 7 27.80 29.29 17.77
C VAL A 7 28.01 27.78 17.90
N ALA A 8 27.45 27.18 18.94
CA ALA A 8 27.43 25.74 19.13
C ALA A 8 26.45 25.11 18.13
N THR A 9 26.95 24.48 17.09
CA THR A 9 26.19 23.55 16.25
C THR A 9 25.98 22.25 17.02
N GLY A 10 25.05 22.27 17.98
CA GLY A 10 24.52 21.07 18.62
C GLY A 10 23.44 20.44 17.73
N GLY A 11 23.84 19.79 16.64
CA GLY A 11 22.93 18.97 15.86
C GLY A 11 22.61 17.71 16.65
N THR A 12 21.41 17.63 17.23
CA THR A 12 20.91 16.41 17.88
C THR A 12 20.87 15.31 16.83
N VAL A 13 21.83 14.38 16.88
CA VAL A 13 21.81 13.19 16.01
C VAL A 13 20.58 12.38 16.41
N LEU A 14 19.56 12.45 15.57
CA LEU A 14 18.32 11.72 15.77
C LEU A 14 18.62 10.23 15.67
N LYS A 15 18.29 9.46 16.72
CA LYS A 15 18.43 8.01 16.68
C LYS A 15 17.54 7.43 15.56
N PRO A 16 18.01 6.39 14.84
CA PRO A 16 17.16 5.68 13.90
C PRO A 16 16.00 5.00 14.63
N LEU A 17 14.89 4.81 13.92
CA LEU A 17 13.69 4.16 14.44
C LEU A 17 13.85 2.63 14.35
N PRO A 18 13.32 1.87 15.33
CA PRO A 18 13.44 0.41 15.39
C PRO A 18 12.52 -0.29 14.38
N LEU A 19 12.80 -0.07 13.09
CA LEU A 19 12.06 -0.57 11.95
C LEU A 19 13.00 -1.26 10.97
N SER A 20 12.50 -2.33 10.37
CA SER A 20 13.08 -2.88 9.15
C SER A 20 12.21 -2.43 7.98
N TYR A 21 12.79 -1.68 7.05
CA TYR A 21 12.16 -1.25 5.82
C TYR A 21 12.53 -2.22 4.70
N ILE A 22 11.53 -2.83 4.07
CA ILE A 22 11.69 -3.79 2.98
C ILE A 22 11.14 -3.19 1.71
N LEU A 23 12.00 -3.14 0.69
CA LEU A 23 11.67 -2.69 -0.65
C LEU A 23 11.83 -3.86 -1.63
N PRO A 24 10.73 -4.57 -1.99
CA PRO A 24 10.76 -5.52 -3.10
C PRO A 24 10.83 -4.75 -4.42
N LEU A 25 11.83 -5.05 -5.24
CA LEU A 25 12.11 -4.37 -6.49
C LEU A 25 12.19 -5.35 -7.65
N ARG A 26 11.66 -4.96 -8.81
CA ARG A 26 11.92 -5.64 -10.07
C ARG A 26 11.78 -4.66 -11.22
N TRP A 27 12.91 -4.16 -11.69
CA TRP A 27 12.98 -3.18 -12.78
C TRP A 27 13.39 -3.82 -14.10
N THR A 28 13.03 -3.12 -15.18
CA THR A 28 13.42 -3.45 -16.56
C THR A 28 14.30 -2.38 -17.19
N ASP A 29 14.45 -1.23 -16.52
CA ASP A 29 15.33 -0.12 -16.87
C ASP A 29 15.71 0.67 -15.61
N ASP A 30 16.67 1.60 -15.74
CA ASP A 30 17.20 2.41 -14.63
C ASP A 30 16.69 3.87 -14.65
N ALA A 31 15.55 4.16 -15.30
CA ALA A 31 15.09 5.54 -15.48
C ALA A 31 14.81 6.28 -14.15
N GLU A 32 14.47 5.54 -13.09
CA GLU A 32 14.15 6.08 -11.76
C GLU A 32 15.28 5.86 -10.72
N LEU A 33 16.45 5.38 -11.16
CA LEU A 33 17.56 5.02 -10.26
C LEU A 33 18.03 6.20 -9.39
N ASP A 34 18.13 7.39 -9.95
CA ASP A 34 18.59 8.58 -9.20
C ASP A 34 17.59 9.00 -8.09
N ASP A 35 16.28 9.00 -8.38
CA ASP A 35 15.25 9.35 -7.38
C ASP A 35 15.22 8.29 -6.26
N LEU A 36 15.28 7.00 -6.61
CA LEU A 36 15.30 5.93 -5.62
C LEU A 36 16.60 5.94 -4.79
N THR A 37 17.75 6.20 -5.41
CA THR A 37 19.04 6.31 -4.70
C THR A 37 19.03 7.46 -3.71
N ALA A 38 18.51 8.63 -4.12
CA ALA A 38 18.37 9.78 -3.23
C ALA A 38 17.42 9.47 -2.05
N TYR A 39 16.31 8.79 -2.33
CA TYR A 39 15.37 8.36 -1.30
C TYR A 39 16.01 7.39 -0.30
N LEU A 40 16.66 6.33 -0.78
CA LEU A 40 17.32 5.33 0.07
C LEU A 40 18.45 5.94 0.91
N GLY A 41 19.24 6.86 0.34
CA GLY A 41 20.27 7.60 1.08
C GLY A 41 19.71 8.49 2.19
N GLY A 42 18.51 9.05 1.99
CA GLY A 42 17.79 9.80 3.03
C GLY A 42 17.07 8.93 4.05
N LEU A 43 16.62 7.73 3.65
CA LEU A 43 15.87 6.78 4.47
C LEU A 43 16.77 5.99 5.43
N ALA A 44 17.92 5.51 4.94
CA ALA A 44 18.86 4.70 5.71
C ALA A 44 19.24 5.26 7.10
N PRO A 45 19.48 6.58 7.29
CA PRO A 45 19.75 7.12 8.63
C PRO A 45 18.52 7.25 9.53
N LEU A 46 17.29 7.09 9.00
CA LEU A 46 16.04 7.27 9.76
C LEU A 46 15.54 5.98 10.41
N VAL A 47 15.95 4.82 9.92
CA VAL A 47 15.51 3.50 10.39
C VAL A 47 16.72 2.60 10.66
N ASP A 48 16.56 1.63 11.56
CA ASP A 48 17.63 0.72 11.96
C ASP A 48 18.07 -0.23 10.83
N GLU A 49 17.16 -0.55 9.89
CA GLU A 49 17.46 -1.47 8.81
C GLU A 49 16.68 -1.13 7.54
N VAL A 50 17.38 -1.13 6.40
CA VAL A 50 16.78 -1.10 5.06
C VAL A 50 17.26 -2.30 4.27
N ILE A 51 16.33 -3.08 3.74
CA ILE A 51 16.58 -4.26 2.90
C ILE A 51 15.92 -4.01 1.55
N VAL A 52 16.72 -3.95 0.49
CA VAL A 52 16.24 -3.93 -0.89
C VAL A 52 16.37 -5.35 -1.43
N VAL A 53 15.24 -5.96 -1.77
CA VAL A 53 15.19 -7.29 -2.37
C VAL A 53 14.91 -7.14 -3.85
N ASP A 54 15.95 -7.30 -4.65
CA ASP A 54 16.00 -6.89 -6.05
C ASP A 54 15.98 -8.11 -6.99
N GLY A 55 14.83 -8.33 -7.61
CA GLY A 55 14.60 -9.36 -8.63
C GLY A 55 14.83 -8.89 -10.06
N SER A 56 15.54 -7.76 -10.25
CA SER A 56 15.89 -7.26 -11.59
C SER A 56 16.93 -8.15 -12.28
N PRO A 57 16.99 -8.17 -13.63
CA PRO A 57 18.03 -8.88 -14.37
C PRO A 57 19.45 -8.46 -13.98
N GLU A 58 20.41 -9.38 -14.13
CA GLU A 58 21.81 -9.24 -13.66
C GLU A 58 22.48 -7.89 -14.01
N PRO A 59 22.36 -7.33 -15.23
CA PRO A 59 22.97 -6.03 -15.52
C PRO A 59 22.42 -4.89 -14.65
N LEU A 60 21.11 -4.87 -14.40
CA LEU A 60 20.48 -3.85 -13.54
C LEU A 60 20.81 -4.12 -12.08
N PHE A 61 20.76 -5.39 -11.64
CA PHE A 61 21.10 -5.79 -10.29
C PHE A 61 22.53 -5.37 -9.89
N ALA A 62 23.51 -5.52 -10.81
CA ALA A 62 24.87 -5.05 -10.58
C ALA A 62 24.94 -3.52 -10.43
N THR A 63 24.27 -2.76 -11.32
CA THR A 63 24.18 -1.30 -11.24
C THR A 63 23.57 -0.85 -9.91
N HIS A 64 22.48 -1.47 -9.50
CA HIS A 64 21.78 -1.21 -8.25
C HIS A 64 22.67 -1.49 -7.03
N ARG A 65 23.42 -2.60 -7.05
CA ARG A 65 24.37 -2.98 -5.99
C ARG A 65 25.44 -1.91 -5.80
N ASP A 66 26.00 -1.41 -6.88
CA ASP A 66 27.01 -0.35 -6.86
C ASP A 66 26.44 0.96 -6.29
N ALA A 67 25.18 1.28 -6.62
CA ALA A 67 24.51 2.48 -6.13
C ALA A 67 24.16 2.43 -4.62
N TRP A 68 23.72 1.27 -4.13
CA TRP A 68 23.01 1.16 -2.85
C TRP A 68 23.73 0.40 -1.74
N SER A 69 24.70 -0.48 -2.04
CA SER A 69 25.37 -1.36 -1.05
C SER A 69 25.99 -0.65 0.16
N ARG A 70 26.31 0.64 0.02
CA ARG A 70 26.82 1.50 1.10
C ARG A 70 25.74 1.96 2.09
N HIS A 71 24.47 1.92 1.70
CA HIS A 71 23.34 2.48 2.44
C HIS A 71 22.37 1.41 2.94
N VAL A 72 22.24 0.30 2.22
CA VAL A 72 21.19 -0.71 2.46
C VAL A 72 21.75 -2.12 2.31
N THR A 73 21.02 -3.09 2.87
CA THR A 73 21.25 -4.51 2.54
C THR A 73 20.60 -4.80 1.19
N HIS A 74 21.39 -5.00 0.13
CA HIS A 74 20.92 -5.29 -1.22
C HIS A 74 21.14 -6.77 -1.58
N VAL A 75 20.04 -7.48 -1.80
CA VAL A 75 20.02 -8.93 -2.01
C VAL A 75 19.06 -9.32 -3.13
N ALA A 76 19.27 -10.50 -3.73
CA ALA A 76 18.31 -11.11 -4.63
C ALA A 76 17.20 -11.82 -3.83
N PRO A 77 16.00 -12.03 -4.41
CA PRO A 77 14.97 -12.90 -3.83
C PRO A 77 15.49 -14.31 -3.56
N ASP A 78 14.97 -14.98 -2.54
CA ASP A 78 15.29 -16.38 -2.27
C ASP A 78 14.91 -17.23 -3.50
N PRO A 79 15.87 -17.95 -4.12
CA PRO A 79 15.61 -18.74 -5.32
C PRO A 79 14.69 -19.94 -5.09
N ARG A 80 14.35 -20.26 -3.83
CA ARG A 80 13.37 -21.30 -3.48
C ARG A 80 11.93 -20.83 -3.55
N LEU A 81 11.70 -19.51 -3.64
CA LEU A 81 10.37 -18.93 -3.77
C LEU A 81 10.02 -18.75 -5.25
N ASP A 82 8.89 -19.29 -5.67
CA ASP A 82 8.47 -19.33 -7.07
C ASP A 82 7.04 -18.79 -7.28
N PHE A 83 6.57 -17.90 -6.39
CA PHE A 83 5.25 -17.30 -6.50
C PHE A 83 5.04 -16.60 -7.85
N VAL A 84 3.83 -16.72 -8.40
CA VAL A 84 3.46 -16.09 -9.67
C VAL A 84 3.59 -14.57 -9.59
N MET A 85 3.19 -13.98 -8.46
CA MET A 85 3.44 -12.57 -8.15
C MET A 85 4.87 -12.42 -7.61
N GLY A 86 5.86 -12.31 -8.50
CA GLY A 86 7.27 -12.27 -8.11
C GLY A 86 7.66 -11.18 -7.10
N LYS A 87 6.84 -10.13 -6.95
CA LYS A 87 6.98 -9.15 -5.85
C LYS A 87 6.92 -9.81 -4.47
N VAL A 88 6.05 -10.81 -4.28
CA VAL A 88 5.86 -11.51 -3.01
C VAL A 88 7.11 -12.31 -2.62
N ASN A 89 7.88 -12.83 -3.59
CA ASN A 89 9.18 -13.44 -3.32
C ASN A 89 10.12 -12.43 -2.64
N GLY A 90 10.10 -11.18 -3.12
CA GLY A 90 10.88 -10.08 -2.54
C GLY A 90 10.43 -9.72 -1.11
N VAL A 91 9.11 -9.65 -0.90
CA VAL A 91 8.53 -9.39 0.43
C VAL A 91 8.93 -10.49 1.41
N ASP A 92 8.69 -11.76 1.08
CA ASP A 92 8.93 -12.88 1.98
C ASP A 92 10.41 -13.02 2.34
N THR A 93 11.30 -12.90 1.34
CA THR A 93 12.76 -12.85 1.55
C THR A 93 13.13 -11.76 2.55
N GLY A 94 12.64 -10.53 2.33
CA GLY A 94 12.97 -9.39 3.19
C GLY A 94 12.45 -9.56 4.61
N VAL A 95 11.21 -10.06 4.81
CA VAL A 95 10.61 -10.19 6.16
C VAL A 95 11.29 -11.30 6.95
N ARG A 96 11.72 -12.38 6.29
CA ARG A 96 12.52 -13.44 6.93
C ARG A 96 13.89 -12.93 7.36
N MET A 97 14.47 -11.98 6.64
CA MET A 97 15.76 -11.34 6.99
C MET A 97 15.63 -10.22 8.04
N ALA A 98 14.45 -9.61 8.17
CA ALA A 98 14.23 -8.46 9.05
C ALA A 98 14.61 -8.75 10.50
N ARG A 99 15.43 -7.86 11.09
CA ARG A 99 15.87 -7.94 12.49
C ARG A 99 14.89 -7.29 13.46
N ASN A 100 14.14 -6.29 13.01
CA ASN A 100 13.19 -5.56 13.85
C ASN A 100 11.82 -6.23 13.84
N GLU A 101 11.09 -6.02 14.93
CA GLU A 101 9.71 -6.49 15.05
C GLU A 101 8.74 -5.65 14.21
N GLY A 102 8.95 -4.33 14.13
CA GLY A 102 8.20 -3.47 13.23
C GLY A 102 8.79 -3.51 11.82
N VAL A 103 8.01 -3.97 10.86
CA VAL A 103 8.43 -4.08 9.46
C VAL A 103 7.55 -3.22 8.57
N ILE A 104 8.15 -2.42 7.70
CA ILE A 104 7.46 -1.72 6.62
C ILE A 104 7.77 -2.42 5.32
N ILE A 105 6.75 -2.82 4.58
CA ILE A 105 6.85 -3.32 3.21
C ILE A 105 6.37 -2.20 2.31
N ALA A 106 7.18 -1.75 1.36
CA ALA A 106 6.82 -0.60 0.54
C ALA A 106 7.33 -0.73 -0.91
N ASP A 107 6.49 -0.31 -1.85
CA ASP A 107 6.84 -0.22 -3.27
C ASP A 107 7.94 0.83 -3.51
N ASP A 108 8.65 0.65 -4.61
CA ASP A 108 9.70 1.55 -5.13
C ASP A 108 9.21 2.99 -5.40
N ASP A 109 7.90 3.18 -5.55
CA ASP A 109 7.25 4.49 -5.72
C ASP A 109 6.80 5.14 -4.39
N VAL A 110 7.00 4.50 -3.23
CA VAL A 110 6.58 5.03 -1.92
C VAL A 110 7.66 5.88 -1.27
N ARG A 111 7.29 7.02 -0.68
CA ARG A 111 8.21 7.96 -0.04
C ARG A 111 7.77 8.23 1.41
N TYR A 112 8.37 7.52 2.35
CA TYR A 112 8.22 7.78 3.78
C TYR A 112 9.13 8.92 4.24
N GLY A 113 8.57 9.84 5.02
CA GLY A 113 9.34 10.74 5.88
C GLY A 113 9.46 10.19 7.30
N ARG A 114 10.32 10.82 8.10
CA ARG A 114 10.48 10.47 9.52
C ARG A 114 9.17 10.53 10.34
N PRO A 115 8.28 11.54 10.15
CA PRO A 115 7.02 11.58 10.88
C PRO A 115 6.13 10.36 10.63
N GLU A 116 6.00 9.94 9.37
CA GLU A 116 5.18 8.78 9.00
C GLU A 116 5.80 7.48 9.52
N LEU A 117 7.13 7.36 9.50
CA LEU A 117 7.84 6.20 10.09
C LEU A 117 7.60 6.10 11.60
N ALA A 118 7.66 7.24 12.33
CA ALA A 118 7.40 7.24 13.76
C ALA A 118 5.95 6.86 14.09
N GLN A 119 4.98 7.34 13.30
CA GLN A 119 3.58 6.93 13.43
C GLN A 119 3.39 5.43 13.15
N MET A 120 4.15 4.87 12.22
CA MET A 120 4.11 3.44 11.94
C MET A 120 4.61 2.59 13.11
N VAL A 121 5.69 3.01 13.79
CA VAL A 121 6.15 2.36 15.03
C VAL A 121 5.02 2.31 16.05
N GLU A 122 4.44 3.46 16.36
CA GLU A 122 3.38 3.59 17.36
C GLU A 122 2.14 2.76 16.98
N ALA A 123 1.75 2.75 15.71
CA ALA A 123 0.59 1.99 15.24
C ALA A 123 0.81 0.46 15.32
N LEU A 124 2.05 -0.01 15.12
CA LEU A 124 2.44 -1.43 15.20
C LEU A 124 2.60 -1.95 16.64
N GLU A 125 2.67 -1.06 17.63
CA GLU A 125 2.53 -1.46 19.05
C GLU A 125 1.11 -1.97 19.35
N ARG A 126 0.11 -1.44 18.64
CA ARG A 126 -1.32 -1.71 18.86
C ARG A 126 -1.97 -2.55 17.77
N SER A 127 -1.22 -2.94 16.75
CA SER A 127 -1.75 -3.68 15.60
C SER A 127 -0.74 -4.70 15.10
N HIS A 128 -1.24 -5.82 14.58
CA HIS A 128 -0.40 -6.80 13.88
C HIS A 128 -0.07 -6.36 12.46
N LEU A 129 -1.00 -5.63 11.83
CA LEU A 129 -0.81 -5.01 10.53
C LEU A 129 -1.46 -3.63 10.53
N VAL A 130 -0.77 -2.67 9.94
CA VAL A 130 -1.21 -1.29 9.81
C VAL A 130 -1.24 -0.92 8.34
N ARG A 131 -2.39 -0.45 7.88
CA ARG A 131 -2.63 0.01 6.53
C ARG A 131 -2.64 1.54 6.50
N PRO A 132 -1.56 2.19 6.05
CA PRO A 132 -1.53 3.64 5.85
C PRO A 132 -2.26 4.00 4.55
N HIS A 133 -2.17 5.26 4.13
CA HIS A 133 -2.77 5.72 2.88
C HIS A 133 -1.80 6.51 2.04
N ASN A 134 -1.76 6.23 0.74
CA ASN A 134 -0.94 7.00 -0.18
C ASN A 134 -1.58 8.35 -0.54
N VAL A 135 -0.73 9.34 -0.77
CA VAL A 135 -1.04 10.62 -1.40
C VAL A 135 -0.06 10.83 -2.54
N PHE A 136 -0.56 11.10 -3.74
CA PHE A 136 0.33 11.30 -4.89
C PHE A 136 1.07 12.65 -4.83
N ALA A 137 2.36 12.60 -5.12
CA ALA A 137 3.18 13.77 -5.42
C ALA A 137 4.33 13.40 -6.39
N PRO A 138 4.53 14.14 -7.49
CA PRO A 138 3.68 15.22 -8.00
C PRO A 138 2.29 14.71 -8.45
N ARG A 139 1.41 15.62 -8.87
CA ARG A 139 0.00 15.31 -9.20
C ARG A 139 -0.32 15.59 -10.67
N PRO A 140 0.23 14.82 -11.62
CA PRO A 140 -0.21 14.86 -13.01
C PRO A 140 -1.70 14.46 -13.12
N TRP A 141 -2.28 14.65 -14.31
CA TRP A 141 -3.72 14.46 -14.52
C TRP A 141 -4.21 13.06 -14.10
N HIS A 142 -3.44 12.00 -14.38
CA HIS A 142 -3.79 10.62 -14.02
C HIS A 142 -3.66 10.33 -12.52
N ALA A 143 -2.75 11.01 -11.82
CA ALA A 143 -2.65 10.94 -10.36
C ALA A 143 -3.84 11.65 -9.68
N ARG A 144 -4.29 12.78 -10.25
CA ARG A 144 -5.54 13.43 -9.81
C ARG A 144 -6.76 12.53 -10.06
N TRP A 145 -6.78 11.83 -11.19
CA TRP A 145 -7.80 10.84 -11.51
C TRP A 145 -7.85 9.72 -10.47
N ASP A 146 -6.71 9.09 -10.16
CA ASP A 146 -6.63 8.05 -9.12
C ASP A 146 -6.80 8.57 -7.70
N THR A 147 -6.62 9.87 -7.46
CA THR A 147 -7.01 10.48 -6.18
C THR A 147 -8.51 10.31 -5.96
N GLY A 148 -9.35 10.34 -7.00
CA GLY A 148 -10.77 10.00 -6.91
C GLY A 148 -11.01 8.61 -6.29
N ARG A 149 -10.25 7.60 -6.73
CA ARG A 149 -10.27 6.24 -6.17
C ARG A 149 -9.89 6.23 -4.69
N ILE A 150 -8.76 6.86 -4.36
CA ILE A 150 -8.23 6.93 -2.99
C ILE A 150 -9.30 7.51 -2.06
N LEU A 151 -9.93 8.63 -2.46
CA LEU A 151 -10.93 9.32 -1.66
C LEU A 151 -12.21 8.51 -1.48
N LEU A 152 -12.72 7.85 -2.53
CA LEU A 152 -13.88 6.95 -2.42
C LEU A 152 -13.60 5.79 -1.46
N ASN A 153 -12.43 5.17 -1.58
CA ASN A 153 -12.02 4.06 -0.72
C ASN A 153 -11.85 4.53 0.73
N ARG A 154 -11.21 5.69 0.96
CA ARG A 154 -11.07 6.32 2.28
C ARG A 154 -12.40 6.61 2.97
N ALA A 155 -13.44 6.95 2.21
CA ALA A 155 -14.75 7.25 2.77
C ALA A 155 -15.44 6.02 3.39
N VAL A 156 -15.14 4.82 2.88
CA VAL A 156 -15.77 3.57 3.30
C VAL A 156 -14.86 2.83 4.28
N ASN A 157 -13.86 2.11 3.78
CA ASN A 157 -13.05 1.19 4.60
C ASN A 157 -11.55 1.50 4.58
N GLY A 158 -11.10 2.32 3.64
CA GLY A 158 -9.69 2.62 3.38
C GLY A 158 -9.21 2.12 2.03
N ASP A 159 -8.10 2.67 1.56
CA ASP A 159 -7.51 2.28 0.28
C ASP A 159 -6.59 1.06 0.45
N TYR A 160 -6.12 0.51 -0.66
CA TYR A 160 -5.09 -0.54 -0.67
C TYR A 160 -3.76 0.10 -1.12
N PRO A 161 -2.97 0.62 -0.18
CA PRO A 161 -1.73 1.35 -0.46
C PRO A 161 -0.66 0.44 -1.06
N GLY A 162 0.35 1.04 -1.69
CA GLY A 162 1.60 0.36 -2.09
C GLY A 162 2.55 0.11 -0.90
N THR A 163 2.06 0.20 0.34
CA THR A 163 2.86 0.00 1.53
C THR A 163 2.02 -0.48 2.71
N LEU A 164 2.57 -1.37 3.52
CA LEU A 164 1.95 -1.89 4.75
C LEU A 164 2.99 -1.94 5.86
N GLY A 165 2.56 -1.65 7.09
CA GLY A 165 3.33 -2.04 8.27
C GLY A 165 2.84 -3.39 8.77
N VAL A 166 3.76 -4.28 9.16
CA VAL A 166 3.43 -5.58 9.74
C VAL A 166 4.39 -5.92 10.86
N ARG A 167 3.93 -6.70 11.84
CA ARG A 167 4.80 -7.27 12.87
C ARG A 167 5.52 -8.50 12.32
N ALA A 168 6.85 -8.55 12.41
CA ALA A 168 7.65 -9.67 11.92
C ALA A 168 7.22 -11.01 12.55
N SER A 169 6.98 -11.02 13.87
CA SER A 169 6.47 -12.21 14.57
C SER A 169 5.13 -12.70 14.00
N CYS A 170 4.21 -11.78 13.68
CA CYS A 170 2.91 -12.11 13.10
C CYS A 170 3.07 -12.71 11.70
N TYR A 171 3.86 -12.07 10.84
CA TYR A 171 4.13 -12.57 9.48
C TYR A 171 4.73 -13.97 9.50
N ARG A 172 5.69 -14.23 10.40
CA ARG A 172 6.31 -15.56 10.57
C ARG A 172 5.32 -16.59 11.13
N ALA A 173 4.44 -16.20 12.06
CA ALA A 173 3.45 -17.10 12.64
C ALA A 173 2.39 -17.58 11.63
N ILE A 174 2.10 -16.78 10.61
CA ILE A 174 1.20 -17.16 9.51
C ILE A 174 1.92 -17.82 8.32
N ASP A 175 3.24 -18.01 8.43
CA ASP A 175 4.15 -18.47 7.36
C ASP A 175 3.99 -17.68 6.05
N GLY A 176 3.92 -16.34 6.19
CA GLY A 176 3.70 -15.44 5.07
C GLY A 176 2.29 -15.49 4.48
N TYR A 177 2.18 -15.27 3.18
CA TYR A 177 0.91 -15.21 2.46
C TYR A 177 1.06 -15.74 1.03
N ASP A 178 -0.07 -16.05 0.39
CA ASP A 178 -0.09 -16.65 -0.94
C ASP A 178 0.32 -15.62 -2.01
N GLY A 179 1.44 -15.86 -2.70
CA GLY A 179 1.90 -15.02 -3.80
C GLY A 179 1.32 -15.41 -5.16
N ASP A 180 0.46 -16.42 -5.25
CA ASP A 180 -0.15 -16.86 -6.53
C ASP A 180 -1.47 -16.13 -6.83
N VAL A 181 -1.70 -15.00 -6.16
CA VAL A 181 -2.90 -14.18 -6.30
C VAL A 181 -2.58 -12.77 -6.78
N MET A 182 -3.54 -12.16 -7.49
CA MET A 182 -3.35 -10.85 -8.11
C MET A 182 -3.26 -9.70 -7.09
N PHE A 183 -4.05 -9.80 -6.02
CA PHE A 183 -4.28 -8.74 -5.04
C PHE A 183 -3.49 -9.01 -3.75
N GLU A 184 -2.17 -9.08 -3.89
CA GLU A 184 -1.22 -9.48 -2.86
C GLU A 184 -1.37 -8.70 -1.54
N ASN A 185 -1.55 -7.38 -1.58
CA ASN A 185 -1.76 -6.57 -0.37
C ASN A 185 -3.04 -6.97 0.40
N LEU A 186 -4.13 -7.29 -0.32
CA LEU A 186 -5.36 -7.76 0.30
C LEU A 186 -5.20 -9.18 0.85
N GLU A 187 -4.42 -10.02 0.18
CA GLU A 187 -4.11 -11.36 0.64
C GLU A 187 -3.37 -11.35 1.97
N LEU A 188 -2.35 -10.50 2.11
CA LEU A 188 -1.64 -10.32 3.38
C LEU A 188 -2.58 -9.81 4.49
N ILE A 189 -3.38 -8.76 4.21
CA ILE A 189 -4.38 -8.23 5.16
C ILE A 189 -5.31 -9.36 5.64
N ARG A 190 -5.89 -10.13 4.70
CA ARG A 190 -6.81 -11.22 5.03
C ARG A 190 -6.14 -12.36 5.77
N SER A 191 -4.88 -12.66 5.45
CA SER A 191 -4.12 -13.72 6.13
C SER A 191 -3.90 -13.36 7.60
N VAL A 192 -3.55 -12.10 7.89
CA VAL A 192 -3.45 -11.60 9.26
C VAL A 192 -4.81 -11.63 9.97
N GLU A 193 -5.88 -11.15 9.34
CA GLU A 193 -7.24 -11.21 9.92
C GLU A 193 -7.71 -12.66 10.17
N ALA A 194 -7.42 -13.58 9.24
CA ALA A 194 -7.79 -14.98 9.34
C ALA A 194 -7.04 -15.72 10.45
N ALA A 195 -5.83 -15.27 10.79
CA ALA A 195 -5.08 -15.72 11.96
C ALA A 195 -5.55 -15.10 13.28
N GLY A 196 -6.59 -14.24 13.25
CA GLY A 196 -7.09 -13.51 14.42
C GLY A 196 -6.29 -12.25 14.76
N GLY A 197 -5.47 -11.76 13.83
CA GLY A 197 -4.65 -10.57 14.01
C GLY A 197 -5.46 -9.29 13.95
N VAL A 198 -4.96 -8.27 14.66
CA VAL A 198 -5.52 -6.91 14.66
C VAL A 198 -4.99 -6.14 13.46
N VAL A 199 -5.87 -5.81 12.52
CA VAL A 199 -5.56 -4.96 11.35
C VAL A 199 -6.15 -3.57 11.54
N THR A 200 -5.29 -2.55 11.50
CA THR A 200 -5.70 -1.15 11.64
C THR A 200 -5.61 -0.43 10.31
N THR A 201 -6.67 0.28 9.93
CA THR A 201 -6.63 1.26 8.84
C THR A 201 -6.32 2.63 9.40
N ALA A 202 -5.07 3.07 9.24
CA ALA A 202 -4.55 4.30 9.83
C ALA A 202 -4.80 5.51 8.90
N PHE A 203 -6.02 6.07 8.96
CA PHE A 203 -6.45 7.15 8.07
C PHE A 203 -5.62 8.44 8.18
N ASP A 204 -4.92 8.62 9.28
CA ASP A 204 -4.06 9.74 9.66
C ASP A 204 -2.60 9.58 9.22
N ILE A 205 -2.16 8.36 8.92
CA ILE A 205 -0.84 8.07 8.34
C ILE A 205 -0.93 8.20 6.82
N LEU A 206 -0.47 9.34 6.30
CA LEU A 206 -0.50 9.69 4.89
C LEU A 206 0.91 9.66 4.33
N VAL A 207 1.19 8.70 3.44
CA VAL A 207 2.51 8.45 2.88
C VAL A 207 2.56 8.93 1.45
N GLU A 208 3.61 9.63 1.07
CA GLU A 208 3.76 10.09 -0.31
C GLU A 208 3.99 8.90 -1.26
N ARG A 209 3.47 9.04 -2.48
CA ARG A 209 3.67 8.07 -3.57
C ARG A 209 3.97 8.80 -4.88
N ARG A 210 4.99 8.34 -5.60
CA ARG A 210 5.24 8.78 -6.97
C ARG A 210 4.10 8.28 -7.87
N PRO A 211 3.57 9.13 -8.76
CA PRO A 211 2.55 8.68 -9.70
C PRO A 211 3.20 7.76 -10.75
N PRO A 212 2.53 6.68 -11.19
CA PRO A 212 3.04 5.87 -12.29
C PRO A 212 3.15 6.72 -13.57
N THR A 213 3.89 6.25 -14.56
CA THR A 213 3.85 6.83 -15.91
C THR A 213 2.42 6.73 -16.49
N THR A 214 2.09 7.57 -17.48
CA THR A 214 0.78 7.52 -18.12
C THR A 214 0.51 6.17 -18.81
N SER A 215 1.52 5.58 -19.46
CA SER A 215 1.40 4.25 -20.08
C SER A 215 1.11 3.18 -19.04
N HIS A 216 1.82 3.20 -17.91
CA HIS A 216 1.60 2.26 -16.82
C HIS A 216 0.21 2.45 -16.18
N PHE A 217 -0.21 3.71 -15.94
CA PHE A 217 -1.56 4.03 -15.48
C PHE A 217 -2.64 3.43 -16.38
N LEU A 218 -2.53 3.61 -17.71
CA LEU A 218 -3.50 3.07 -18.67
C LEU A 218 -3.47 1.53 -18.73
N GLY A 219 -2.28 0.92 -18.67
CA GLY A 219 -2.12 -0.53 -18.68
C GLY A 219 -2.72 -1.23 -17.46
N GLN A 220 -2.78 -0.55 -16.32
CA GLN A 220 -3.26 -1.13 -15.07
C GLN A 220 -4.79 -1.09 -14.90
N ARG A 221 -5.55 -0.35 -15.72
CA ARG A 221 -6.97 -0.06 -15.43
C ARG A 221 -7.83 -1.31 -15.29
N VAL A 222 -7.71 -2.23 -16.25
CA VAL A 222 -8.47 -3.49 -16.23
C VAL A 222 -7.99 -4.42 -15.12
N ARG A 223 -6.67 -4.46 -14.87
CA ARG A 223 -6.07 -5.24 -13.78
C ARG A 223 -6.62 -4.78 -12.41
N GLN A 224 -6.65 -3.48 -12.16
CA GLN A 224 -7.21 -2.93 -10.93
C GLN A 224 -8.73 -3.14 -10.80
N ALA A 225 -9.45 -3.33 -11.92
CA ALA A 225 -10.87 -3.70 -11.91
C ALA A 225 -11.05 -5.21 -11.65
N TYR A 226 -10.13 -6.04 -12.14
CA TYR A 226 -10.08 -7.47 -11.86
C TYR A 226 -9.96 -7.74 -10.35
N ASP A 227 -9.25 -6.88 -9.62
CA ASP A 227 -9.14 -6.97 -8.16
C ASP A 227 -10.50 -6.89 -7.44
N ASP A 228 -11.51 -6.25 -8.04
CA ASP A 228 -12.85 -6.14 -7.44
C ASP A 228 -13.57 -7.49 -7.33
N PHE A 229 -13.13 -8.55 -8.04
CA PHE A 229 -13.67 -9.91 -7.87
C PHE A 229 -13.53 -10.42 -6.43
N THR A 230 -12.56 -9.91 -5.69
CA THR A 230 -12.34 -10.24 -4.27
C THR A 230 -13.36 -9.59 -3.35
N LEU A 231 -14.08 -8.58 -3.84
CA LEU A 231 -15.07 -7.78 -3.12
C LEU A 231 -16.40 -7.83 -3.90
N PRO A 232 -17.16 -8.94 -3.86
CA PRO A 232 -18.33 -9.13 -4.73
C PRO A 232 -19.36 -7.99 -4.70
N PRO A 233 -19.71 -7.38 -3.55
CA PRO A 233 -20.60 -6.22 -3.54
C PRO A 233 -20.06 -5.02 -4.31
N ARG A 234 -18.73 -4.81 -4.28
CA ARG A 234 -18.05 -3.75 -5.01
C ARG A 234 -18.04 -4.03 -6.52
N MET A 235 -17.76 -5.26 -6.92
CA MET A 235 -17.85 -5.66 -8.34
C MET A 235 -19.28 -5.49 -8.87
N ALA A 236 -20.28 -5.97 -8.15
CA ALA A 236 -21.69 -5.82 -8.52
C ALA A 236 -22.10 -4.34 -8.66
N LEU A 237 -21.66 -3.49 -7.73
CA LEU A 237 -21.86 -2.04 -7.82
C LEU A 237 -21.32 -1.49 -9.13
N PHE A 238 -20.05 -1.73 -9.47
CA PHE A 238 -19.45 -1.15 -10.67
C PHE A 238 -20.00 -1.72 -11.98
N LEU A 239 -20.35 -3.01 -12.01
CA LEU A 239 -21.05 -3.61 -13.17
C LEU A 239 -22.42 -2.97 -13.41
N SER A 240 -23.09 -2.49 -12.35
CA SER A 240 -24.41 -1.85 -12.45
C SER A 240 -24.37 -0.41 -12.96
N VAL A 241 -23.24 0.30 -12.84
CA VAL A 241 -23.15 1.74 -13.17
C VAL A 241 -23.42 1.99 -14.65
N ALA A 242 -22.75 1.28 -15.57
CA ALA A 242 -22.92 1.50 -17.00
C ALA A 242 -24.37 1.21 -17.48
N PRO A 243 -25.00 0.07 -17.11
CA PRO A 243 -26.42 -0.17 -17.39
C PRO A 243 -27.35 0.89 -16.79
N ALA A 244 -27.10 1.35 -15.55
CA ALA A 244 -27.92 2.37 -14.91
C ALA A 244 -27.82 3.73 -15.62
N VAL A 245 -26.63 4.13 -16.04
CA VAL A 245 -26.40 5.35 -16.83
C VAL A 245 -27.09 5.25 -18.19
N ALA A 246 -26.95 4.11 -18.88
CA ALA A 246 -27.61 3.87 -20.17
C ALA A 246 -29.14 3.93 -20.03
N LEU A 247 -29.71 3.30 -19.00
CA LEU A 247 -31.14 3.33 -18.73
C LEU A 247 -31.63 4.75 -18.42
N ALA A 248 -30.89 5.52 -17.62
CA ALA A 248 -31.22 6.91 -17.31
C ALA A 248 -31.19 7.78 -18.58
N ALA A 249 -30.21 7.59 -19.47
CA ALA A 249 -30.12 8.28 -20.74
C ALA A 249 -31.31 7.95 -21.67
N VAL A 250 -31.62 6.66 -21.85
CA VAL A 250 -32.77 6.20 -22.67
C VAL A 250 -34.09 6.72 -22.13
N LYS A 251 -34.28 6.72 -20.80
CA LYS A 251 -35.47 7.26 -20.15
C LYS A 251 -35.49 8.78 -20.07
N ARG A 252 -34.49 9.47 -20.64
CA ARG A 252 -34.33 10.94 -20.62
C ARG A 252 -34.41 11.50 -19.20
N ARG A 253 -33.73 10.84 -18.26
CA ARG A 253 -33.61 11.23 -16.86
C ARG A 253 -32.18 11.68 -16.50
N PRO A 254 -31.64 12.76 -17.12
CA PRO A 254 -30.28 13.22 -16.88
C PRO A 254 -30.03 13.58 -15.41
N GLN A 255 -31.07 13.96 -14.66
CA GLN A 255 -31.00 14.23 -13.23
C GLN A 255 -30.49 13.05 -12.41
N LEU A 256 -30.72 11.80 -12.84
CA LEU A 256 -30.22 10.62 -12.13
C LEU A 256 -28.71 10.45 -12.33
N ILE A 257 -28.19 10.80 -13.50
CA ILE A 257 -26.75 10.79 -13.80
C ILE A 257 -26.06 11.87 -12.99
N VAL A 258 -26.63 13.08 -12.97
CA VAL A 258 -26.12 14.20 -12.16
C VAL A 258 -26.17 13.86 -10.67
N ALA A 259 -27.25 13.26 -10.18
CA ALA A 259 -27.36 12.83 -8.78
C ALA A 259 -26.32 11.77 -8.42
N GLY A 260 -26.07 10.79 -9.30
CA GLY A 260 -25.03 9.79 -9.12
C GLY A 260 -23.63 10.39 -9.07
N ALA A 261 -23.32 11.32 -9.98
CA ALA A 261 -22.06 12.06 -9.97
C ALA A 261 -21.90 12.90 -8.69
N ALA A 262 -22.94 13.62 -8.28
CA ALA A 262 -22.94 14.40 -7.04
C ALA A 262 -22.74 13.50 -5.81
N ALA A 263 -23.36 12.32 -5.77
CA ALA A 263 -23.17 11.35 -4.71
C ALA A 263 -21.71 10.83 -4.66
N ALA A 264 -21.11 10.52 -5.81
CA ALA A 264 -19.70 10.11 -5.88
C ALA A 264 -18.77 11.22 -5.35
N VAL A 265 -19.01 12.48 -5.72
CA VAL A 265 -18.27 13.64 -5.18
C VAL A 265 -18.47 13.78 -3.68
N ALA A 266 -19.70 13.65 -3.17
CA ALA A 266 -19.98 13.76 -1.74
C ALA A 266 -19.28 12.67 -0.92
N VAL A 267 -19.28 11.43 -1.41
CA VAL A 267 -18.55 10.31 -0.78
C VAL A 267 -17.05 10.58 -0.81
N ALA A 268 -16.49 10.99 -1.94
CA ALA A 268 -15.06 11.33 -2.04
C ALA A 268 -14.67 12.50 -1.13
N GLU A 269 -15.52 13.53 -1.02
CA GLU A 269 -15.29 14.66 -0.11
C GLU A 269 -15.29 14.23 1.36
N ARG A 270 -16.16 13.29 1.75
CA ARG A 270 -16.10 12.66 3.08
C ARG A 270 -14.75 11.96 3.28
N GLY A 271 -14.27 11.20 2.30
CA GLY A 271 -12.95 10.56 2.36
C GLY A 271 -11.79 11.55 2.44
N ARG A 272 -11.92 12.72 1.80
CA ARG A 272 -10.93 13.80 1.81
C ARG A 272 -10.81 14.46 3.18
N ARG A 273 -11.93 14.65 3.88
CA ARG A 273 -11.98 15.28 5.20
C ARG A 273 -11.65 14.32 6.34
N ARG A 274 -11.82 13.01 6.13
CA ARG A 274 -11.61 11.97 7.15
C ARG A 274 -10.19 12.05 7.74
N ALA A 275 -10.11 12.02 9.07
CA ALA A 275 -8.86 12.06 9.84
C ALA A 275 -7.93 13.24 9.47
N GLY A 276 -8.50 14.42 9.21
CA GLY A 276 -7.72 15.63 8.93
C GLY A 276 -6.99 15.64 7.59
N ALA A 277 -7.25 14.67 6.69
CA ALA A 277 -6.52 14.52 5.43
C ALA A 277 -6.78 15.64 4.40
N ALA A 278 -7.67 16.59 4.71
CA ALA A 278 -7.91 17.77 3.88
C ALA A 278 -6.65 18.64 3.68
N ARG A 279 -5.64 18.50 4.56
CA ARG A 279 -4.32 19.14 4.42
C ARG A 279 -3.43 18.52 3.35
N ALA A 280 -3.63 17.24 3.05
CA ALA A 280 -2.80 16.50 2.09
C ALA A 280 -3.43 16.44 0.70
N PHE A 281 -4.77 16.40 0.61
CA PHE A 281 -5.50 16.35 -0.65
C PHE A 281 -5.99 17.73 -1.11
N GLU A 282 -5.79 18.05 -2.39
CA GLU A 282 -6.30 19.26 -3.04
C GLU A 282 -7.80 19.49 -2.78
N ARG A 283 -8.20 20.76 -2.62
CA ARG A 283 -9.59 21.16 -2.32
C ARG A 283 -10.61 20.57 -3.30
N PHE A 284 -10.23 20.46 -4.58
CA PHE A 284 -11.10 19.98 -5.66
C PHE A 284 -10.83 18.53 -6.07
N ALA A 285 -10.01 17.79 -5.32
CA ALA A 285 -9.65 16.41 -5.66
C ALA A 285 -10.88 15.48 -5.73
N ALA A 286 -11.93 15.75 -4.94
CA ALA A 286 -13.17 14.99 -4.97
C ALA A 286 -13.91 15.05 -6.33
N LEU A 287 -13.66 16.07 -7.15
CA LEU A 287 -14.26 16.20 -8.49
C LEU A 287 -13.75 15.13 -9.48
N ALA A 288 -12.65 14.45 -9.16
CA ALA A 288 -12.15 13.33 -9.96
C ALA A 288 -12.96 12.03 -9.74
N ALA A 289 -13.77 11.94 -8.69
CA ALA A 289 -14.48 10.71 -8.34
C ALA A 289 -15.47 10.23 -9.43
N PRO A 290 -16.32 11.09 -10.03
CA PRO A 290 -17.22 10.65 -11.12
C PRO A 290 -16.48 10.13 -12.35
N LEU A 291 -15.33 10.73 -12.67
CA LEU A 291 -14.48 10.31 -13.78
C LEU A 291 -13.93 8.89 -13.54
N TRP A 292 -13.37 8.65 -12.35
CA TRP A 292 -12.90 7.33 -11.97
C TRP A 292 -14.03 6.29 -11.92
N VAL A 293 -15.21 6.64 -11.39
CA VAL A 293 -16.38 5.74 -11.36
C VAL A 293 -16.84 5.36 -12.77
N SER A 294 -16.86 6.32 -13.69
CA SER A 294 -17.26 6.08 -15.08
C SER A 294 -16.30 5.13 -15.79
N GLU A 295 -15.00 5.30 -15.58
CA GLU A 295 -13.99 4.41 -16.15
C GLU A 295 -13.98 3.04 -15.48
N ARG A 296 -14.22 2.97 -14.16
CA ARG A 296 -14.41 1.70 -13.45
C ARG A 296 -15.64 0.94 -13.95
N ALA A 297 -16.71 1.63 -14.33
CA ALA A 297 -17.92 1.03 -14.89
C ALA A 297 -17.65 0.30 -16.21
N VAL A 298 -16.70 0.77 -17.02
CA VAL A 298 -16.30 0.10 -18.27
C VAL A 298 -15.28 -1.01 -17.99
N THR A 299 -14.26 -0.72 -17.20
CA THR A 299 -13.15 -1.66 -16.93
C THR A 299 -13.60 -2.88 -16.13
N ALA A 300 -14.65 -2.78 -15.30
CA ALA A 300 -15.25 -3.94 -14.64
C ALA A 300 -15.83 -4.96 -15.64
N TRP A 301 -16.51 -4.51 -16.69
CA TRP A 301 -17.00 -5.40 -17.75
C TRP A 301 -15.85 -6.01 -18.56
N LEU A 302 -14.78 -5.26 -18.81
CA LEU A 302 -13.57 -5.80 -19.44
C LEU A 302 -12.90 -6.86 -18.57
N ALA A 303 -12.84 -6.67 -17.25
CA ALA A 303 -12.31 -7.65 -16.31
C ALA A 303 -13.15 -8.92 -16.26
N VAL A 304 -14.49 -8.80 -16.35
CA VAL A 304 -15.39 -9.96 -16.55
C VAL A 304 -15.08 -10.68 -17.86
N GLY A 305 -14.89 -9.95 -18.95
CA GLY A 305 -14.45 -10.52 -20.22
C GLY A 305 -13.12 -11.27 -20.11
N GLN A 306 -12.11 -10.69 -19.45
CA GLN A 306 -10.83 -11.37 -19.21
C GLN A 306 -11.02 -12.66 -18.41
N ARG A 307 -11.81 -12.62 -17.33
CA ARG A 307 -12.10 -13.81 -16.52
C ARG A 307 -12.75 -14.92 -17.33
N LEU A 308 -13.75 -14.59 -18.14
CA LEU A 308 -14.54 -15.56 -18.91
C LEU A 308 -13.79 -16.12 -20.12
N PHE A 309 -13.08 -15.27 -20.86
CA PHE A 309 -12.49 -15.66 -22.15
C PHE A 309 -10.99 -16.00 -22.07
N ARG A 310 -10.28 -15.54 -21.04
CA ARG A 310 -8.83 -15.77 -20.86
C ARG A 310 -8.50 -16.55 -19.59
N GLY A 311 -9.49 -16.86 -18.76
CA GLY A 311 -9.30 -17.55 -17.49
C GLY A 311 -8.69 -16.69 -16.37
N GLY A 312 -8.25 -15.46 -16.66
CA GLY A 312 -7.67 -14.55 -15.68
C GLY A 312 -7.18 -13.23 -16.25
N THR A 313 -6.46 -12.45 -15.43
CA THR A 313 -5.76 -11.25 -15.87
C THR A 313 -4.29 -11.55 -16.10
N THR A 314 -3.69 -10.90 -17.09
CA THR A 314 -2.25 -11.04 -17.39
C THR A 314 -1.41 -10.29 -16.36
N TYR A 315 -0.32 -10.90 -15.92
CA TYR A 315 0.72 -10.29 -15.10
C TYR A 315 2.09 -10.76 -15.61
N GLY A 316 2.88 -9.86 -16.19
CA GLY A 316 4.08 -10.24 -16.93
C GLY A 316 3.73 -11.24 -18.04
N GLU A 317 4.37 -12.40 -18.02
CA GLU A 317 4.17 -13.49 -19.00
C GLU A 317 3.12 -14.52 -18.56
N THR A 318 2.53 -14.37 -17.37
CA THR A 318 1.60 -15.34 -16.79
C THR A 318 0.18 -14.80 -16.75
N THR A 319 -0.78 -15.70 -16.54
CA THR A 319 -2.19 -15.36 -16.31
C THR A 319 -2.61 -15.77 -14.91
N ILE A 320 -3.03 -14.80 -14.12
CA ILE A 320 -3.47 -15.01 -12.74
C ILE A 320 -4.99 -15.10 -12.71
N ALA A 321 -5.48 -16.28 -12.35
CA ALA A 321 -6.90 -16.57 -12.24
C ALA A 321 -7.50 -16.03 -10.94
N ARG A 322 -6.80 -16.22 -9.81
CA ARG A 322 -7.31 -15.88 -8.48
C ARG A 322 -6.87 -14.48 -8.11
N SER A 323 -7.83 -13.62 -7.73
CA SER A 323 -7.46 -12.27 -7.29
C SER A 323 -7.05 -12.23 -5.82
N ALA A 324 -7.74 -12.93 -4.92
CA ALA A 324 -7.29 -13.19 -3.55
C ALA A 324 -8.02 -14.43 -3.01
N THR A 325 -7.46 -15.04 -1.98
CA THR A 325 -8.04 -16.20 -1.31
C THR A 325 -9.27 -15.78 -0.48
N PRO A 326 -10.37 -16.56 -0.50
CA PRO A 326 -11.51 -16.32 0.37
C PRO A 326 -11.14 -16.44 1.86
N PRO A 327 -11.64 -15.57 2.76
CA PRO A 327 -11.31 -15.62 4.18
C PRO A 327 -11.58 -16.97 4.87
N ARG A 328 -12.59 -17.73 4.40
CA ARG A 328 -12.89 -19.07 4.93
C ARG A 328 -11.78 -20.08 4.67
N GLU A 329 -11.14 -20.00 3.50
CA GLU A 329 -10.06 -20.90 3.08
C GLU A 329 -8.78 -20.55 3.84
N LEU A 330 -8.52 -19.25 4.02
CA LEU A 330 -7.42 -18.77 4.86
C LEU A 330 -7.57 -19.23 6.32
N ARG A 331 -8.76 -19.09 6.92
CA ARG A 331 -8.99 -19.58 8.30
C ARG A 331 -8.80 -21.08 8.41
N ALA A 332 -9.28 -21.86 7.44
CA ALA A 332 -9.10 -23.30 7.43
C ALA A 332 -7.62 -23.71 7.31
N ARG A 333 -6.87 -23.03 6.42
CA ARG A 333 -5.43 -23.23 6.24
C ARG A 333 -4.66 -22.89 7.53
N LEU A 334 -4.94 -21.73 8.12
CA LEU A 334 -4.21 -21.21 9.27
C LEU A 334 -4.58 -21.91 10.58
N ALA A 335 -5.78 -22.48 10.69
CA ALA A 335 -6.15 -23.32 11.84
C ALA A 335 -5.23 -24.55 12.01
N GLY A 336 -4.56 -24.98 10.95
CA GLY A 336 -3.58 -26.08 10.99
C GLY A 336 -2.13 -25.66 11.25
N LEU A 337 -1.81 -24.35 11.23
CA LEU A 337 -0.42 -23.86 11.16
C LEU A 337 0.19 -23.43 12.51
N ALA A 338 -0.55 -22.90 13.50
CA ALA A 338 0.12 -22.37 14.70
C ALA A 338 -0.80 -22.09 15.91
N PRO A 339 -0.22 -22.02 17.13
CA PRO A 339 -0.85 -21.44 18.33
C PRO A 339 -1.33 -19.98 18.09
N PRO A 340 -2.23 -19.45 18.94
CA PRO A 340 -2.79 -18.10 18.76
C PRO A 340 -1.70 -17.03 18.66
N LEU A 341 -1.91 -16.03 17.79
CA LEU A 341 -1.05 -14.85 17.69
C LEU A 341 -0.81 -14.27 19.09
N THR A 342 0.44 -13.90 19.37
CA THR A 342 0.81 -13.31 20.65
C THR A 342 -0.07 -12.08 20.91
N PRO A 343 -0.81 -12.04 22.03
CA PRO A 343 -1.63 -10.89 22.36
C PRO A 343 -0.76 -9.63 22.40
N LEU A 344 -1.23 -8.57 21.76
CA LEU A 344 -0.60 -7.25 21.88
C LEU A 344 -0.71 -6.81 23.34
N GLN A 345 0.39 -6.34 23.92
CA GLN A 345 0.33 -5.77 25.27
C GLN A 345 -0.61 -4.55 25.22
N ALA A 346 -1.69 -4.60 25.99
CA ALA A 346 -2.52 -3.42 26.20
C ALA A 346 -1.67 -2.41 26.98
N THR A 347 -1.12 -1.41 26.30
CA THR A 347 -0.61 -0.24 26.98
C THR A 347 -1.82 0.50 27.55
N ASP A 348 -1.99 0.38 28.87
CA ASP A 348 -3.05 1.04 29.62
C ASP A 348 -2.92 2.56 29.41
N PRO A 349 -3.84 3.22 28.68
CA PRO A 349 -3.70 4.65 28.36
C PRO A 349 -3.67 5.53 29.61
N VAL A 350 -4.16 5.01 30.75
CA VAL A 350 -4.21 5.67 32.05
C VAL A 350 -2.84 5.70 32.76
N LYS A 351 -1.89 4.84 32.39
CA LYS A 351 -0.58 4.79 33.06
C LYS A 351 0.39 5.86 32.53
N ALA A 352 0.31 6.18 31.23
CA ALA A 352 1.13 7.22 30.60
C ALA A 352 0.84 8.64 31.15
N ASP A 353 -0.42 8.96 31.43
CA ASP A 353 -0.81 10.25 32.03
C ASP A 353 -0.40 10.36 33.52
N ARG A 354 -0.30 9.24 34.23
CA ARG A 354 0.13 9.24 35.65
C ARG A 354 1.63 9.45 35.81
N GLU A 355 2.44 8.98 34.87
CA GLU A 355 3.90 9.16 34.89
C GLU A 355 4.31 10.54 34.33
N ALA A 356 3.53 11.13 33.42
CA ALA A 356 3.75 12.49 32.92
C ALA A 356 3.35 13.61 33.89
N VAL A 357 2.54 13.32 34.92
CA VAL A 357 2.18 14.28 35.99
C VAL A 357 3.09 14.13 37.22
N ALA A 358 3.94 13.09 37.24
CA ALA A 358 4.86 12.80 38.34
C ALA A 358 6.34 13.10 38.02
N ALA A 359 6.64 13.61 36.81
CA ALA A 359 7.95 14.11 36.37
C ALA A 359 7.84 15.59 36.00
#